data_AF-A0A356AR02-F1
#
_entry.id   AF-A0A356AR02-F1
#
_cell.length_a   1.000
_cell.length_b   1.000
_cell.length_c   1.000
_cell.angle_alpha   90.00
_cell.angle_beta   90.00
_cell.angle_gamma   90.00
#
_symmetry.space_group_name_H-M   'P 1'
#
loop_
_entity.id
_entity.type
_entity.pdbx_description
1 polymer ?
#
loop_
_entity_poly.entity_id
_entity_poly.type
_entity_poly.pdbx_seq_one_letter_code
_entity_poly.pdbx_strand_id
1 'polypeptide(L)'
;FHVAGIESPGLTSAPAIANYIVEIIKDKGVNLKSNPQATRIRKGIPKIMELPPEEQNKLIQENKLYGKIVCRCESVTEGEIVDSIHRQAGATTIDGVKRRVRAGMGRCQGGFCMPRVLEILSRELDISPYEVCKNEPGSNILRRNDE
;
A
#
# COMPACT_ATOMS: atom_id res chain seq x y z
N PHE A 1 -16.15 -21.28 8.58
CA PHE A 1 -16.51 -20.97 7.18
C PHE A 1 -15.22 -20.66 6.45
N HIS A 2 -14.89 -21.40 5.38
CA HIS A 2 -13.69 -21.14 4.59
C HIS A 2 -14.07 -20.31 3.39
N VAL A 3 -13.54 -19.09 3.32
CA VAL A 3 -13.70 -18.17 2.17
C VAL A 3 -12.35 -17.71 1.61
N ALA A 4 -11.28 -18.40 1.99
CA ALA A 4 -9.95 -18.24 1.43
C ALA A 4 -9.79 -19.19 0.23
N GLY A 5 -8.96 -18.81 -0.74
CA GLY A 5 -8.64 -19.66 -1.89
C GLY A 5 -9.77 -19.77 -2.91
N ILE A 6 -10.74 -18.84 -2.91
CA ILE A 6 -11.74 -18.76 -3.97
C ILE A 6 -11.00 -18.33 -5.25
N GLU A 7 -10.95 -19.22 -6.24
CA GLU A 7 -10.43 -18.92 -7.58
C GLU A 7 -11.26 -17.81 -8.27
N SER A 8 -11.05 -17.55 -9.55
CA SER A 8 -11.93 -16.65 -10.30
C SER A 8 -13.40 -17.11 -10.14
N PRO A 9 -14.33 -16.26 -9.64
CA PRO A 9 -14.31 -14.79 -9.60
C PRO A 9 -14.14 -14.13 -8.20
N GLY A 10 -13.38 -14.71 -7.27
CA GLY A 10 -13.37 -14.33 -5.83
C GLY A 10 -13.20 -12.84 -5.51
N LEU A 11 -12.39 -12.09 -6.26
CA LEU A 11 -12.23 -10.64 -6.03
C LEU A 11 -13.46 -9.83 -6.48
N THR A 12 -14.01 -10.13 -7.65
CA THR A 12 -15.16 -9.40 -8.20
C THR A 12 -16.45 -9.76 -7.48
N SER A 13 -16.57 -10.99 -6.97
CA SER A 13 -17.72 -11.45 -6.19
C SER A 13 -17.59 -11.24 -4.68
N ALA A 14 -16.49 -10.65 -4.18
CA ALA A 14 -16.24 -10.48 -2.74
C ALA A 14 -17.41 -9.84 -1.97
N PRO A 15 -18.09 -8.77 -2.46
CA PRO A 15 -19.25 -8.21 -1.77
C PRO A 15 -20.44 -9.18 -1.70
N ALA A 16 -20.68 -9.96 -2.75
CA ALA A 16 -21.75 -10.95 -2.79
C ALA A 16 -21.46 -12.14 -1.87
N ILE A 17 -20.20 -12.60 -1.86
CA ILE A 17 -19.72 -13.64 -0.93
C ILE A 17 -19.89 -13.17 0.51
N ALA A 18 -19.59 -11.91 0.82
CA ALA A 18 -19.78 -11.37 2.17
C ALA A 18 -21.24 -11.46 2.63
N ASN A 19 -22.20 -11.09 1.76
CA ASN A 19 -23.63 -11.24 2.05
C ASN A 19 -24.03 -12.70 2.24
N TYR A 20 -23.54 -13.59 1.37
CA TYR A 20 -23.80 -15.03 1.47
C TYR A 20 -23.31 -15.62 2.79
N ILE A 21 -22.12 -15.23 3.25
CA ILE A 21 -21.57 -15.67 4.54
C ILE A 21 -22.37 -15.15 5.72
N VAL A 22 -22.89 -13.92 5.64
CA VAL A 22 -23.79 -13.38 6.67
C VAL A 22 -25.03 -14.27 6.83
N GLU A 23 -25.64 -14.72 5.75
CA GLU A 23 -26.79 -15.64 5.82
C GLU A 23 -26.41 -17.00 6.43
N ILE A 24 -25.30 -17.61 6.00
CA ILE A 24 -24.86 -18.88 6.57
C ILE A 24 -24.57 -18.75 8.09
N ILE A 25 -24.03 -17.61 8.54
CA ILE A 25 -23.79 -17.36 9.96
C ILE A 25 -25.11 -17.26 10.73
N LYS A 26 -26.15 -16.61 10.18
CA LYS A 26 -27.48 -16.55 10.79
C LYS A 26 -28.11 -17.95 10.89
N ASP A 27 -28.00 -18.76 9.84
CA ASP A 27 -28.56 -20.13 9.81
C ASP A 27 -27.94 -21.03 10.88
N LYS A 28 -26.70 -20.75 11.31
CA LYS A 28 -26.05 -21.43 12.43
C LYS A 28 -26.47 -20.92 13.82
N GLY A 29 -27.44 -20.01 13.90
CA GLY A 29 -27.98 -19.49 15.15
C GLY A 29 -27.13 -18.41 15.82
N VAL A 30 -26.18 -17.81 15.10
CA VAL A 30 -25.40 -16.68 15.63
C VAL A 30 -26.25 -15.41 15.56
N ASN A 31 -26.45 -14.75 16.71
CA ASN A 31 -27.18 -13.49 16.78
C ASN A 31 -26.31 -12.32 16.27
N LEU A 32 -26.50 -11.94 15.00
CA LEU A 32 -25.81 -10.82 14.38
C LEU A 32 -26.53 -9.51 14.65
N LYS A 33 -25.85 -8.55 15.28
CA LYS A 33 -26.35 -7.18 15.47
C LYS A 33 -25.66 -6.23 14.51
N SER A 34 -26.45 -5.39 13.83
CA SER A 34 -25.90 -4.30 13.02
C SER A 34 -25.13 -3.33 13.94
N ASN A 35 -23.89 -3.00 13.56
CA ASN A 35 -23.11 -1.97 14.21
C ASN A 35 -23.14 -0.69 13.35
N PRO A 36 -23.90 0.35 13.73
CA PRO A 36 -23.94 1.61 12.99
C PRO A 36 -22.59 2.33 12.98
N GLN A 37 -21.71 2.06 13.95
CA GLN A 37 -20.38 2.68 14.08
C GLN A 37 -19.30 1.96 13.25
N ALA A 38 -19.65 0.92 12.48
CA ALA A 38 -18.70 0.22 11.65
C ALA A 38 -18.15 1.14 10.55
N THR A 39 -16.82 1.25 10.45
CA THR A 39 -16.17 2.00 9.37
C THR A 39 -16.33 1.26 8.05
N ARG A 40 -17.10 1.84 7.12
CA ARG A 40 -17.36 1.25 5.79
C ARG A 40 -16.49 1.81 4.66
N ILE A 41 -15.70 2.85 4.96
CA ILE A 41 -14.93 3.59 3.97
C ILE A 41 -13.45 3.48 4.33
N ARG A 42 -12.67 2.91 3.42
CA ARG A 42 -11.21 2.93 3.50
C ARG A 42 -10.71 4.30 3.05
N LYS A 43 -9.97 5.01 3.90
CA LYS A 43 -9.23 6.21 3.49
C LYS A 43 -7.98 5.82 2.68
N GLY A 44 -7.92 6.27 1.43
CA GLY A 44 -6.83 6.01 0.50
C GLY A 44 -5.55 6.78 0.82
N ILE A 45 -4.49 6.55 0.05
CA ILE A 45 -3.29 7.42 0.06
C ILE A 45 -3.70 8.64 -0.76
N PRO A 46 -3.54 9.87 -0.25
CA PRO A 46 -3.85 11.05 -1.05
C PRO A 46 -2.86 11.12 -2.22
N LYS A 47 -3.38 11.03 -3.44
CA LYS A 47 -2.56 11.20 -4.64
C LYS A 47 -2.45 12.67 -4.93
N ILE A 48 -1.33 13.27 -4.58
CA ILE A 48 -1.22 14.73 -4.58
C ILE A 48 -1.56 15.34 -5.94
N MET A 49 -1.17 14.67 -7.02
CA MET A 49 -1.36 15.14 -8.39
C MET A 49 -2.81 15.12 -8.85
N GLU A 50 -3.70 14.41 -8.15
CA GLU A 50 -5.13 14.39 -8.43
C GLU A 50 -5.89 15.46 -7.61
N LEU A 51 -5.22 16.16 -6.67
CA LEU A 51 -5.85 17.16 -5.80
C LEU A 51 -5.83 18.57 -6.43
N PRO A 52 -6.76 19.46 -6.04
CA PRO A 52 -6.69 20.87 -6.41
C PRO A 52 -5.42 21.55 -5.88
N PRO A 53 -4.86 22.58 -6.57
CA PRO A 53 -3.63 23.24 -6.16
C PRO A 53 -3.63 23.79 -4.72
N GLU A 54 -4.77 24.27 -4.23
CA GLU A 54 -4.92 24.75 -2.86
C GLU A 54 -4.70 23.63 -1.83
N GLU A 55 -5.29 22.45 -2.06
CA GLU A 55 -5.13 21.28 -1.21
C GLU A 55 -3.72 20.69 -1.30
N GLN A 56 -3.13 20.67 -2.50
CA GLN A 56 -1.73 20.27 -2.67
C GLN A 56 -0.81 21.15 -1.82
N ASN A 57 -0.95 22.47 -1.91
CA ASN A 57 -0.13 23.41 -1.15
C ASN A 57 -0.31 23.22 0.35
N LYS A 58 -1.55 23.00 0.81
CA LYS A 58 -1.84 22.72 2.21
C LYS A 58 -1.12 21.45 2.69
N LEU A 59 -1.24 20.34 1.96
CA LEU A 59 -0.57 19.08 2.32
C LEU A 59 0.96 19.21 2.32
N ILE A 60 1.53 19.97 1.38
CA ILE A 60 2.97 20.22 1.31
C ILE A 60 3.45 21.08 2.48
N GLN A 61 2.63 22.05 2.93
CA GLN A 61 2.93 22.86 4.11
C GLN A 61 2.89 22.02 5.39
N GLU A 62 1.89 21.15 5.54
CA GLU A 62 1.76 20.24 6.69
C GLU A 62 2.89 19.20 6.71
N ASN A 63 3.24 18.64 5.56
CA ASN A 63 4.34 17.70 5.41
C ASN A 63 5.10 17.94 4.10
N LYS A 64 6.30 18.52 4.22
CA LYS A 64 7.17 18.87 3.09
C LYS A 64 7.55 17.69 2.19
N LEU A 65 7.43 16.44 2.68
CA LEU A 65 7.72 15.25 1.89
C LEU A 65 6.75 15.09 0.70
N TYR A 66 5.53 15.61 0.82
CA TYR A 66 4.59 15.68 -0.29
C TYR A 66 5.03 16.64 -1.41
N GLY A 67 5.99 17.54 -1.16
CA GLY A 67 6.53 18.42 -2.20
C GLY A 67 7.64 17.77 -3.04
N LYS A 68 8.07 16.56 -2.69
CA LYS A 68 9.25 15.92 -3.28
C LYS A 68 8.86 14.73 -4.15
N ILE A 69 8.93 14.89 -5.46
CA ILE A 69 8.67 13.81 -6.42
C ILE A 69 9.80 12.77 -6.39
N VAL A 70 9.44 11.52 -6.14
CA VAL A 70 10.35 10.36 -6.17
C VAL A 70 10.18 9.55 -7.46
N CYS A 71 8.94 9.32 -7.90
CA CYS A 71 8.67 8.65 -9.16
C CYS A 71 8.09 9.64 -10.17
N ARG A 72 8.89 10.09 -11.14
CA ARG A 72 8.42 11.03 -12.17
C ARG A 72 7.39 10.40 -13.13
N CYS A 73 7.48 9.11 -13.42
CA CYS A 73 6.56 8.48 -14.39
C CYS A 73 5.13 8.40 -13.88
N GLU A 74 4.95 8.16 -12.59
CA GLU A 74 3.63 8.05 -11.93
C GLU A 74 3.34 9.29 -11.06
N SER A 75 4.23 10.29 -11.10
CA SER A 75 4.19 11.52 -10.30
C SER A 75 3.96 11.29 -8.79
N VAL A 76 4.65 10.28 -8.23
CA VAL A 76 4.54 9.88 -6.82
C VAL A 76 5.58 10.61 -5.98
N THR A 77 5.14 11.13 -4.84
CA THR A 77 5.95 11.88 -3.87
C THR A 77 6.59 11.00 -2.80
N GLU A 78 7.61 11.52 -2.10
CA GLU A 78 8.18 10.90 -0.91
C GLU A 78 7.11 10.76 0.19
N GLY A 79 6.23 11.76 0.34
CA GLY A 79 5.11 11.73 1.29
C GLY A 79 4.17 10.56 1.07
N GLU A 80 3.74 10.32 -0.18
CA GLU A 80 2.89 9.17 -0.52
C GLU A 80 3.56 7.83 -0.20
N ILE A 81 4.87 7.71 -0.46
CA ILE A 81 5.63 6.48 -0.16
C ILE A 81 5.69 6.26 1.36
N VAL A 82 6.03 7.28 2.14
CA VAL A 82 6.09 7.21 3.60
C VAL A 82 4.72 6.85 4.19
N ASP A 83 3.65 7.48 3.70
CA ASP A 83 2.27 7.18 4.09
C ASP A 83 1.82 5.76 3.70
N SER A 84 2.46 5.17 2.68
CA SER A 84 2.21 3.77 2.31
C SER A 84 2.87 2.80 3.29
N ILE A 85 4.00 3.19 3.88
CA ILE A 85 4.79 2.40 4.84
C ILE A 85 4.14 2.41 6.22
N HIS A 86 3.73 3.57 6.74
CA HIS A 86 3.21 3.70 8.13
C HIS A 86 1.75 3.32 8.31
N ARG A 87 1.07 2.85 7.26
CA ARG A 87 -0.33 2.49 7.35
C ARG A 87 -0.54 1.12 8.00
N GLN A 88 -1.77 0.82 8.41
CA GLN A 88 -2.13 -0.54 8.79
C GLN A 88 -1.90 -1.51 7.62
N ALA A 89 -1.21 -2.62 7.92
CA ALA A 89 -0.64 -3.52 6.91
C ALA A 89 0.17 -2.74 5.87
N GLY A 90 1.12 -1.93 6.33
CA GLY A 90 1.93 -1.02 5.53
C GLY A 90 2.85 -1.72 4.53
N ALA A 91 3.39 -0.95 3.60
CA ALA A 91 4.37 -1.44 2.65
C ALA A 91 5.74 -1.65 3.33
N THR A 92 6.24 -2.88 3.31
CA THR A 92 7.56 -3.23 3.87
C THR A 92 8.57 -3.70 2.81
N THR A 93 8.17 -3.71 1.54
CA THR A 93 8.98 -4.19 0.41
C THR A 93 8.83 -3.26 -0.79
N ILE A 94 9.75 -3.33 -1.75
CA ILE A 94 9.70 -2.55 -2.99
C ILE A 94 8.35 -2.75 -3.71
N ASP A 95 7.94 -4.02 -3.89
CA ASP A 95 6.68 -4.34 -4.55
C ASP A 95 5.47 -4.00 -3.65
N GLY A 96 5.64 -3.95 -2.33
CA GLY A 96 4.65 -3.40 -1.41
C GLY A 96 4.36 -1.92 -1.70
N VAL A 97 5.41 -1.09 -1.80
CA VAL A 97 5.29 0.33 -2.17
C VAL A 97 4.68 0.47 -3.56
N LYS A 98 5.18 -0.31 -4.53
CA LYS A 98 4.68 -0.36 -5.91
C LYS A 98 3.17 -0.61 -5.95
N ARG A 99 2.65 -1.62 -5.24
CA ARG A 99 1.21 -1.93 -5.22
C ARG A 99 0.35 -0.86 -4.55
N ARG A 100 0.92 -0.10 -3.61
CA ARG A 100 0.20 0.91 -2.82
C ARG A 100 0.14 2.26 -3.51
N VAL A 101 1.24 2.73 -4.09
CA VAL A 101 1.37 4.08 -4.66
C VAL A 101 1.85 4.10 -6.10
N ARG A 102 2.09 2.94 -6.71
CA ARG A 102 2.55 2.80 -8.11
C ARG A 102 3.97 3.29 -8.40
N ALA A 103 4.74 3.71 -7.39
CA ALA A 103 6.16 4.03 -7.58
C ALA A 103 6.90 2.82 -8.20
N GLY A 104 7.43 3.02 -9.42
CA GLY A 104 8.06 1.98 -10.22
C GLY A 104 7.14 1.21 -11.19
N MET A 105 5.88 1.61 -11.37
CA MET A 105 4.96 1.03 -12.37
C MET A 105 4.87 1.78 -13.70
N GLY A 106 5.48 2.97 -13.79
CA GLY A 106 5.47 3.76 -15.01
C GLY A 106 6.48 3.30 -16.06
N ARG A 107 6.65 4.06 -17.14
CA ARG A 107 7.48 3.67 -18.31
C ARG A 107 8.88 3.14 -17.97
N CYS A 108 9.53 3.68 -16.94
CA CYS A 108 10.88 3.26 -16.54
C CYS A 108 10.93 1.97 -15.69
N GLN A 109 9.78 1.41 -15.30
CA GLN A 109 9.65 0.18 -14.52
C GLN A 109 10.53 0.15 -13.24
N GLY A 110 10.70 1.31 -12.60
CA GLY A 110 11.48 1.44 -11.36
C GLY A 110 12.96 1.75 -11.56
N GLY A 111 13.47 1.78 -12.80
CA GLY A 111 14.90 1.98 -13.08
C GLY A 111 15.53 3.23 -12.44
N PHE A 112 14.76 4.29 -12.22
CA PHE A 112 15.25 5.53 -11.58
C PHE A 112 14.82 5.71 -10.12
N CYS A 113 13.59 5.34 -9.78
CA CYS A 113 13.04 5.62 -8.45
C CYS A 113 13.32 4.52 -7.42
N MET A 114 13.67 3.29 -7.86
CA MET A 114 13.86 2.16 -6.96
C MET A 114 14.97 2.37 -5.91
N PRO A 115 16.16 2.91 -6.24
CA PRO A 115 17.18 3.21 -5.22
C PRO A 115 16.65 4.15 -4.14
N ARG A 116 15.89 5.17 -4.53
CA ARG A 116 15.30 6.13 -3.58
C ARG A 116 14.19 5.49 -2.73
N VAL A 117 13.36 4.64 -3.31
CA VAL A 117 12.35 3.88 -2.56
C VAL A 117 13.01 2.94 -1.54
N LEU A 118 14.11 2.30 -1.91
CA LEU A 118 14.90 1.45 -1.02
C LEU A 118 15.45 2.24 0.18
N GLU A 119 16.04 3.41 -0.07
CA GLU A 119 16.52 4.31 0.99
C GLU A 119 15.39 4.73 1.94
N ILE A 120 14.22 5.08 1.40
CA ILE A 120 13.06 5.46 2.21
C ILE A 120 12.59 4.26 3.06
N LEU A 121 12.47 3.06 2.49
CA LEU A 121 12.09 1.87 3.25
C LEU A 121 13.07 1.56 4.38
N SER A 122 14.38 1.57 4.08
CA SER A 122 15.42 1.35 5.09
C SER A 122 15.32 2.37 6.23
N ARG A 123 15.13 3.66 5.90
CA ARG A 123 14.94 4.72 6.90
C ARG A 123 13.67 4.56 7.73
N GLU A 124 12.53 4.36 7.09
CA GLU A 124 11.22 4.35 7.77
C GLU A 124 10.97 3.08 8.59
N LEU A 125 11.64 1.97 8.22
CA LEU A 125 11.52 0.69 8.93
C LEU A 125 12.66 0.44 9.92
N ASP A 126 13.65 1.33 9.98
CA ASP A 126 14.86 1.19 10.81
C ASP A 126 15.60 -0.13 10.57
N ILE A 127 15.82 -0.47 9.29
CA ILE A 127 16.53 -1.68 8.86
C ILE A 127 17.69 -1.34 7.95
N SER A 128 18.66 -2.24 7.83
CA SER A 128 19.75 -2.10 6.87
C SER A 128 19.22 -2.04 5.43
N PRO A 129 19.81 -1.23 4.54
CA PRO A 129 19.50 -1.24 3.11
C PRO A 129 19.61 -2.64 2.47
N TYR A 130 20.46 -3.51 3.03
CA TYR A 130 20.65 -4.89 2.59
C TYR A 130 19.50 -5.82 2.99
N GLU A 131 18.69 -5.43 3.98
CA GLU A 131 17.52 -6.22 4.43
C GLU A 131 16.25 -5.90 3.62
N VAL A 132 16.26 -4.80 2.84
CA VAL A 132 15.12 -4.42 2.01
C VAL A 132 14.88 -5.46 0.92
N CYS A 133 13.72 -6.11 1.00
CA CYS A 133 13.30 -7.12 0.06
C CYS A 133 12.49 -6.53 -1.11
N LYS A 134 12.56 -7.21 -2.26
CA LYS A 134 11.73 -6.92 -3.42
C LYS A 134 10.25 -7.20 -3.12
N ASN A 135 9.94 -8.40 -2.63
CA ASN A 135 8.56 -8.84 -2.41
C ASN A 135 8.40 -9.75 -1.18
N GLU A 136 9.27 -10.74 -1.03
CA GLU A 136 9.19 -11.78 0.00
C GLU A 136 10.53 -11.94 0.75
N PRO A 137 10.55 -12.56 1.94
CA PRO A 137 11.80 -12.81 2.66
C PRO A 137 12.83 -13.54 1.79
N GLY A 138 14.08 -13.09 1.81
CA GLY A 138 15.17 -13.63 0.97
C GLY A 138 15.25 -13.03 -0.45
N SER A 139 14.30 -12.18 -0.84
CA SER A 139 14.35 -11.42 -2.11
C SER A 139 15.06 -10.07 -1.96
N ASN A 140 16.13 -10.03 -1.17
CA ASN A 140 16.91 -8.82 -0.90
C ASN A 140 17.35 -8.13 -2.20
N ILE A 141 17.13 -6.83 -2.30
CA ILE A 141 17.49 -6.03 -3.48
C ILE A 141 19.00 -5.90 -3.61
N LEU A 142 19.69 -5.76 -2.48
CA LEU A 142 21.13 -5.65 -2.40
C LEU A 142 21.69 -6.92 -1.75
N ARG A 143 22.85 -7.36 -2.22
CA ARG A 143 23.65 -8.42 -1.60
C ARG A 143 25.06 -7.90 -1.36
N ARG A 144 25.68 -8.36 -0.28
CA ARG A 144 27.13 -8.17 -0.07
C ARG A 144 27.85 -9.21 -0.91
N ASN A 145 29.00 -8.83 -1.47
CA ASN A 145 29.84 -9.77 -2.25
C ASN A 145 30.69 -10.67 -1.35
N ASP A 146 30.59 -10.48 -0.03
CA ASP A 146 31.48 -11.07 0.98
C ASP A 146 30.81 -12.25 1.72
N GLU A 147 29.63 -12.66 1.25
CA GLU A 147 28.81 -13.82 1.68
C GLU A 147 28.52 -14.71 0.47
#